data_AF-A0A370LQG0-F1
#
_entry.id   AF-A0A370LQG0-F1
#
_cell.length_a   1.000
_cell.length_b   1.000
_cell.length_c   1.000
_cell.angle_alpha   90.00
_cell.angle_beta   90.00
_cell.angle_gamma   90.00
#
_symmetry.space_group_name_H-M   'P 1'
#
loop_
_entity.id
_entity.type
_entity.pdbx_description
1 polymer ?
#
loop_
_entity_poly.entity_id
_entity_poly.type
_entity_poly.pdbx_seq_one_letter_code
_entity_poly.pdbx_strand_id
1 'polypeptide(L)' 'MSKKEYALNVVEDLVANYLFYDRKEDEDLSRDDMEQLKSSGELTIQEVVDRFKEALEKGWDV' A
#
# COMPACT_ATOMS: atom_id res chain seq x y z
N MET A 1 -5.58 -15.72 18.46
CA MET A 1 -5.65 -15.18 17.10
C MET A 1 -5.84 -16.35 16.14
N SER A 2 -6.85 -16.27 15.28
CA SER A 2 -7.16 -17.23 14.22
C SER A 2 -6.25 -17.01 13.01
N LYS A 3 -6.16 -18.02 12.12
CA LYS A 3 -5.41 -17.90 10.86
C LYS A 3 -5.94 -16.77 9.97
N LYS A 4 -7.25 -16.53 10.01
CA LYS A 4 -7.90 -15.42 9.28
C LYS A 4 -7.44 -14.06 9.83
N GLU A 5 -7.49 -13.88 11.14
CA GLU A 5 -7.02 -12.65 11.79
C GLU A 5 -5.54 -12.41 11.51
N TYR A 6 -4.71 -13.46 11.58
CA TYR A 6 -3.30 -13.34 11.23
C TYR A 6 -3.09 -12.89 9.78
N ALA A 7 -3.81 -13.49 8.81
CA ALA A 7 -3.72 -13.08 7.40
C ALA A 7 -4.14 -11.62 7.18
N LEU A 8 -5.17 -11.14 7.90
CA LEU A 8 -5.59 -9.73 7.82
C LEU A 8 -4.55 -8.79 8.44
N ASN A 9 -3.92 -9.16 9.54
CA ASN A 9 -2.84 -8.37 10.14
C ASN A 9 -1.65 -8.22 9.19
N VAL A 10 -1.30 -9.27 8.44
CA VAL A 10 -0.25 -9.18 7.41
C VAL A 10 -0.60 -8.15 6.33
N VAL A 11 -1.88 -8.02 5.96
CA VAL A 11 -2.31 -6.98 5.01
C VAL A 11 -2.14 -5.59 5.62
N GLU A 12 -2.48 -5.40 6.89
CA GLU A 12 -2.27 -4.13 7.60
C GLU A 12 -0.79 -3.73 7.65
N ASP A 13 0.10 -4.69 7.95
CA ASP A 13 1.55 -4.48 7.96
C ASP A 13 2.08 -4.06 6.58
N LEU A 14 1.60 -4.70 5.50
CA LEU A 14 1.97 -4.32 4.13
C LEU A 14 1.55 -2.89 3.78
N VAL A 15 0.35 -2.48 4.18
CA VAL A 15 -0.14 -1.10 3.97
C VAL A 15 0.69 -0.11 4.78
N ALA A 16 1.05 -0.44 6.02
CA ALA A 16 1.90 0.41 6.86
C ALA A 16 3.29 0.59 6.25
N ASN A 17 3.89 -0.47 5.72
CA ASN A 17 5.17 -0.40 5.02
C ASN A 17 5.09 0.47 3.76
N TYR A 18 4.04 0.28 2.96
CA TYR A 18 3.79 1.07 1.76
C TYR A 18 3.62 2.57 2.05
N LEU A 19 3.03 2.95 3.19
CA LEU A 19 2.76 4.36 3.50
C LEU A 19 3.87 5.04 4.31
N PHE A 20 4.57 4.32 5.19
CA PHE A 20 5.37 4.94 6.24
C PHE A 20 6.76 4.35 6.42
N TYR A 21 6.89 3.02 6.51
CA TYR A 21 8.14 2.43 7.02
C TYR A 21 9.25 2.32 5.97
N ASP A 22 8.94 2.08 4.69
CA ASP A 22 9.98 2.05 3.63
C ASP A 22 10.35 3.46 3.14
N ARG A 23 9.47 4.46 3.28
CA ARG A 23 9.64 5.78 2.63
C ARG A 23 10.56 6.76 3.34
N LYS A 24 11.09 6.40 4.51
CA LYS A 24 11.98 7.28 5.27
C LYS A 24 13.42 7.25 4.72
N GLU A 25 13.78 6.17 4.04
CA GLU A 25 15.09 5.97 3.40
C GLU A 25 14.97 5.70 1.89
N ASP A 26 13.74 5.75 1.34
CA ASP A 26 13.47 5.62 -0.09
C ASP A 26 13.83 6.93 -0.81
N GLU A 27 14.96 6.93 -1.51
CA GLU A 27 15.46 8.07 -2.30
C GLU A 27 14.64 8.31 -3.58
N ASP A 28 13.86 7.31 -4.04
CA ASP A 28 13.11 7.38 -5.30
C ASP A 28 11.66 7.84 -5.08
N LEU A 29 11.04 7.50 -3.95
CA LEU A 29 9.67 7.89 -3.64
C LEU A 29 9.47 8.19 -2.14
N SER A 30 9.93 9.39 -1.77
CA SER A 30 9.92 9.86 -0.39
C SER A 30 8.51 10.02 0.17
N ARG A 31 8.44 10.23 1.48
CA ARG A 31 7.19 10.60 2.15
C ARG A 31 6.59 11.90 1.61
N ASP A 32 7.43 12.91 1.35
CA ASP A 32 6.96 14.22 0.90
C ASP A 32 6.35 14.13 -0.50
N ASP A 33 6.92 13.29 -1.38
CA ASP A 33 6.36 13.00 -2.71
C ASP A 33 4.97 12.39 -2.61
N MET A 34 4.73 11.47 -1.66
CA MET A 34 3.40 10.91 -1.43
C MET A 34 2.40 11.92 -0.89
N GLU A 35 2.83 12.77 0.03
CA GLU A 35 1.98 13.84 0.54
C GLU A 35 1.62 14.82 -0.58
N GLN A 36 2.54 15.09 -1.51
CA GLN A 36 2.29 15.90 -2.71
C GLN A 36 1.34 15.22 -3.70
N LEU A 37 1.55 13.95 -4.04
CA LEU A 37 0.68 13.18 -4.93
C LEU A 37 -0.75 13.10 -4.37
N LYS A 38 -0.89 12.90 -3.06
CA LYS A 38 -2.18 12.89 -2.37
C LYS A 38 -2.85 14.26 -2.36
N SER A 39 -2.11 15.32 -2.05
CA SER A 39 -2.68 16.68 -1.92
C SER A 39 -2.99 17.34 -3.26
N SER A 40 -2.25 16.99 -4.32
CA SER A 40 -2.54 17.41 -5.70
C SER A 40 -3.71 16.66 -6.34
N GLY A 41 -4.05 15.48 -5.80
CA GLY A 41 -5.05 14.59 -6.39
C GLY A 41 -4.53 13.77 -7.57
N GLU A 42 -3.22 13.81 -7.83
CA GLU A 42 -2.54 12.98 -8.84
C GLU A 42 -2.54 11.49 -8.46
N LEU A 43 -2.67 11.20 -7.16
CA LEU A 43 -2.91 9.85 -6.66
C LEU A 43 -4.06 9.83 -5.64
N THR A 44 -5.10 9.08 -5.94
CA THR A 44 -6.25 8.88 -5.07
C THR A 44 -6.18 7.54 -4.33
N ILE A 45 -6.91 7.44 -3.21
CA ILE A 45 -7.04 6.17 -2.47
C ILE A 45 -7.66 5.09 -3.37
N GLN A 46 -8.61 5.45 -4.24
CA GLN A 46 -9.29 4.50 -5.11
C GLN A 46 -8.31 3.87 -6.11
N GLU A 47 -7.45 4.67 -6.75
CA GLU A 47 -6.43 4.14 -7.68
C GLU A 47 -5.45 3.18 -6.99
N VAL A 48 -5.05 3.49 -5.74
CA VAL A 48 -4.21 2.59 -4.94
C VAL A 48 -4.96 1.29 -4.64
N VAL A 49 -6.22 1.37 -4.21
CA VAL A 49 -7.05 0.19 -3.92
C VAL A 49 -7.24 -0.68 -5.16
N ASP A 50 -7.54 -0.08 -6.30
CA ASP A 50 -7.75 -0.80 -7.57
C ASP A 50 -6.45 -1.51 -7.97
N ARG A 51 -5.30 -0.85 -7.87
CA ARG A 51 -4.00 -1.44 -8.20
C ARG A 51 -3.63 -2.60 -7.26
N PHE A 52 -3.91 -2.46 -5.96
CA PHE A 52 -3.69 -3.52 -4.97
C PHE A 52 -4.60 -4.73 -5.27
N LYS A 53 -5.87 -4.48 -5.56
CA LYS A 53 -6.83 -5.51 -5.92
C LYS A 53 -6.39 -6.28 -7.17
N GLU A 54 -6.04 -5.58 -8.24
CA GLU A 54 -5.56 -6.21 -9.48
C GLU A 54 -4.31 -7.08 -9.25
N ALA A 55 -3.35 -6.58 -8.47
CA ALA A 55 -2.13 -7.32 -8.14
C ALA A 55 -2.44 -8.57 -7.30
N LEU A 56 -3.36 -8.45 -6.33
CA LEU A 56 -3.79 -9.55 -5.47
C LEU A 56 -4.56 -10.60 -6.27
N GLU A 57 -5.55 -10.20 -7.08
CA GLU A 57 -6.32 -11.11 -7.94
C GLU A 57 -5.39 -11.89 -8.87
N LYS A 58 -4.45 -11.20 -9.52
CA LYS A 58 -3.43 -11.85 -10.37
C LYS A 58 -2.57 -12.85 -9.60
N GLY A 59 -2.22 -12.56 -8.34
CA GLY A 59 -1.42 -13.42 -7.48
C GLY A 59 -2.21 -14.55 -6.80
N TRP A 60 -3.53 -14.43 -6.72
CA TRP A 60 -4.41 -15.40 -6.07
C TRP A 60 -4.82 -16.55 -6.99
N ASP A 61 -4.88 -16.29 -8.30
CA ASP A 61 -5.19 -17.28 -9.33
C ASP A 61 -3.95 -18.08 -9.81
N VAL A 62 -2.84 -18.02 -9.06
CA VAL A 62 -1.56 -18.71 -9.36
C VAL A 62 -1.43 -20.02 -8.59
#